data_AF-E7CGM0-F1
#
_entry.id   AF-E7CGM0-F1
#
_cell.length_a   1.000
_cell.length_b   1.000
_cell.length_c   1.000
_cell.angle_alpha   90.00
_cell.angle_beta   90.00
_cell.angle_gamma   90.00
#
_symmetry.space_group_name_H-M   'P 1'
#
loop_
_entity.id
_entity.type
_entity.pdbx_description
1 polymer ?
#
loop_
_entity_poly.entity_id
_entity_poly.type
_entity_poly.pdbx_seq_one_letter_code
_entity_poly.pdbx_strand_id
1 'polypeptide(L)' 'MSIEQYINLREAGKEIEEIQKQYLLSEATLLTLELGYKCYGKNISLHKAINLIDKIVVLNANDTKHTSFSPSVIDS' A
#
# COMPACT_ATOMS: atom_id res chain seq x y z
N MET A 1 16.90 -3.06 -0.12
CA MET A 1 16.60 -3.83 1.11
C MET A 1 15.80 -5.06 0.74
N SER A 2 16.07 -6.23 1.32
CA SER A 2 15.24 -7.42 1.12
C SER A 2 14.03 -7.44 2.07
N ILE A 3 13.00 -8.22 1.73
CA ILE A 3 11.81 -8.35 2.57
C ILE A 3 12.12 -8.99 3.93
N GLU A 4 13.03 -9.96 3.98
CA GLU A 4 13.47 -10.61 5.22
C GLU A 4 14.14 -9.62 6.17
N GLN A 5 15.03 -8.76 5.64
CA GLN A 5 15.66 -7.70 6.42
C GLN A 5 14.63 -6.73 6.97
N TYR A 6 13.64 -6.36 6.14
CA TYR A 6 12.57 -5.47 6.55
C TYR A 6 11.70 -6.07 7.67
N ILE A 7 11.34 -7.36 7.56
CA ILE A 7 10.59 -8.09 8.60
C ILE A 7 11.37 -8.06 9.92
N ASN A 8 12.65 -8.42 9.90
CA ASN A 8 13.47 -8.44 11.12
C ASN A 8 13.56 -7.06 11.80
N LEU A 9 13.66 -5.97 11.02
CA LEU A 9 13.68 -4.61 11.57
C LEU A 9 12.35 -4.24 12.23
N ARG A 10 11.22 -4.65 11.62
CA ARG A 10 9.87 -4.40 12.16
C ARG A 10 9.58 -5.23 13.39
N GLU A 11 10.00 -6.49 13.43
CA GLU A 11 9.90 -7.35 14.62
C GLU A 11 10.80 -6.85 15.76
N ALA A 12 11.93 -6.21 15.44
CA ALA A 12 12.76 -5.49 16.42
C ALA A 12 12.14 -4.17 16.91
N GLY A 13 10.95 -3.80 16.45
CA GLY A 13 10.21 -2.62 16.90
C GLY A 13 10.61 -1.30 16.22
N LYS A 14 11.35 -1.34 15.09
CA LYS A 14 11.65 -0.11 14.35
C LYS A 14 10.40 0.41 13.63
N GLU A 15 10.26 1.73 13.64
CA GLU A 15 9.18 2.41 12.95
C GLU A 15 9.45 2.50 11.44
N ILE A 16 8.36 2.55 10.66
CA ILE A 16 8.41 2.57 9.19
C ILE A 16 9.25 3.76 8.68
N GLU A 17 9.07 4.93 9.29
CA GLU A 17 9.75 6.18 8.94
C GLU A 17 11.25 6.13 9.26
N GLU A 18 11.64 5.43 10.33
CA GLU A 18 13.04 5.21 10.68
C GLU A 18 13.71 4.32 9.64
N ILE A 19 13.05 3.24 9.22
CA ILE A 19 13.54 2.34 8.18
C ILE A 19 13.63 3.08 6.84
N GLN A 20 12.63 3.89 6.49
CA GLN A 20 12.64 4.67 5.25
C GLN A 20 13.84 5.62 5.19
N LYS A 21 14.09 6.38 6.27
CA LYS A 21 15.19 7.34 6.34
C LYS A 21 16.55 6.64 6.37
N GLN A 22 16.69 5.57 7.17
CA GLN A 22 17.94 4.84 7.32
C GLN A 22 18.43 4.21 6.01
N TYR A 23 17.50 3.75 5.17
CA TYR A 23 17.83 3.03 3.94
C TYR A 23 17.46 3.79 2.66
N LEU A 24 17.07 5.06 2.78
CA LEU A 24 16.70 5.96 1.68
C LEU A 24 15.69 5.31 0.72
N LEU A 25 14.65 4.68 1.28
CA LEU A 25 13.66 3.96 0.49
C LEU A 25 12.65 4.94 -0.13
N SER A 26 12.32 4.71 -1.39
CA SER A 26 11.18 5.39 -2.01
C SER A 26 9.86 4.95 -1.36
N GLU A 27 8.86 5.81 -1.40
CA GLU A 27 7.53 5.53 -0.85
C GLU A 27 6.90 4.27 -1.45
N ALA A 28 7.03 4.07 -2.77
CA ALA A 28 6.54 2.87 -3.45
C ALA A 28 7.23 1.58 -2.95
N THR A 29 8.55 1.64 -2.71
CA THR A 29 9.30 0.50 -2.17
C THR A 29 8.87 0.22 -0.74
N LEU A 30 8.71 1.26 0.07
CA LEU A 30 8.27 1.16 1.47
C LEU A 30 6.88 0.52 1.58
N LEU A 31 5.93 0.95 0.76
CA LEU A 31 4.59 0.37 0.68
C LEU A 31 4.61 -1.11 0.29
N THR A 32 5.46 -1.47 -0.67
CA THR A 32 5.63 -2.87 -1.10
C THR A 32 6.18 -3.74 0.04
N LEU A 33 7.16 -3.23 0.79
CA LEU A 33 7.73 -3.91 1.95
C LEU A 33 6.72 -4.03 3.11
N GLU A 34 5.96 -2.96 3.39
CA GLU A 34 4.89 -2.96 4.39
C GLU A 34 3.83 -4.01 4.07
N LEU A 35 3.41 -4.06 2.81
CA LEU A 35 2.46 -5.05 2.34
C LEU A 35 3.01 -6.47 2.54
N GLY A 36 4.26 -6.72 2.14
CA GLY A 36 4.92 -8.01 2.34
C GLY A 36 4.98 -8.41 3.82
N TYR A 37 5.36 -7.47 4.71
CA TYR A 37 5.38 -7.67 6.16
C TYR A 37 4.01 -8.04 6.73
N LYS A 38 2.96 -7.31 6.34
CA LYS A 38 1.57 -7.61 6.77
C LYS A 38 1.09 -8.97 6.27
N CYS A 39 1.48 -9.37 5.06
CA CYS A 39 1.16 -10.68 4.52
C CYS A 39 1.87 -11.80 5.28
N TYR A 40 3.15 -11.60 5.60
CA TYR A 40 3.96 -12.51 6.39
C TYR A 40 3.33 -12.75 7.77
N GLY A 41 3.03 -11.68 8.53
CA GLY A 41 2.44 -11.79 9.87
C GLY A 41 1.05 -12.43 9.90
N LYS A 42 0.28 -12.33 8.83
CA LYS A 42 -1.04 -12.97 8.70
C LYS A 42 -1.00 -14.37 8.07
N ASN A 43 0.21 -14.88 7.77
CA ASN A 43 0.42 -16.13 7.03
C ASN A 43 -0.38 -16.19 5.72
N ILE A 44 -0.55 -15.03 5.06
CA ILE A 44 -1.25 -14.90 3.78
C ILE A 44 -0.22 -15.11 2.68
N SER A 45 -0.47 -16.09 1.81
CA SER A 45 0.39 -16.30 0.65
C SER A 45 0.36 -15.06 -0.25
N LEU A 46 1.50 -14.70 -0.83
CA LEU A 46 1.62 -13.54 -1.71
C LEU A 46 0.59 -13.58 -2.85
N HIS A 47 0.29 -14.76 -3.38
CA HIS A 47 -0.77 -14.98 -4.38
C HIS A 47 -2.16 -14.57 -3.88
N LYS A 48 -2.50 -14.89 -2.62
CA LYS A 48 -3.77 -14.47 -2.01
C LYS A 48 -3.78 -12.96 -1.77
N ALA A 49 -2.65 -12.37 -1.38
CA ALA A 49 -2.52 -10.94 -1.19
C ALA A 49 -2.71 -10.16 -2.50
N ILE A 50 -2.09 -10.61 -3.60
CA ILE A 50 -2.27 -10.04 -4.94
C ILE A 50 -3.74 -10.14 -5.37
N ASN A 51 -4.37 -11.30 -5.19
CA ASN A 51 -5.78 -11.48 -5.54
C ASN A 51 -6.72 -10.59 -4.69
N LEU A 52 -6.37 -10.31 -3.43
CA LEU A 52 -7.08 -9.34 -2.60
C LEU A 52 -6.88 -7.90 -3.09
N ILE A 53 -5.66 -7.53 -3.49
CA ILE A 53 -5.35 -6.20 -4.04
C ILE A 53 -6.11 -5.97 -5.34
N ASP A 54 -6.10 -6.94 -6.26
CA ASP A 54 -6.85 -6.85 -7.52
C ASP A 54 -8.35 -6.65 -7.25
N LYS A 55 -8.91 -7.35 -6.28
CA LYS A 55 -10.31 -7.17 -5.88
C LYS A 55 -10.59 -5.80 -5.27
N ILE A 56 -9.67 -5.25 -4.47
CA ILE A 56 -9.82 -3.90 -3.89
C ILE A 56 -9.72 -2.83 -4.99
N VAL A 57 -8.77 -2.96 -5.92
CA VAL A 57 -8.63 -2.05 -7.07
C VAL A 57 -9.90 -2.09 -7.94
N VAL A 58 -10.45 -3.27 -8.16
CA VAL A 58 -11.71 -3.44 -8.91
C VAL A 58 -12.91 -2.82 -8.18
N LEU A 59 -12.97 -2.91 -6.85
CA LEU A 59 -14.03 -2.26 -6.07
C LEU A 59 -13.92 -0.72 -6.14
N ASN A 60 -12.73 -0.15 -5.97
CA ASN A 60 -12.51 1.31 -6.11
C ASN A 60 -12.80 1.84 -7.52
N ALA A 61 -12.58 1.03 -8.57
CA ALA A 61 -12.94 1.41 -9.94
C ALA A 61 -14.46 1.50 -10.16
N ASN A 62 -15.26 0.80 -9.36
CA ASN A 62 -16.72 0.86 -9.45
C ASN A 62 -17.32 2.05 -8.67
N ASP A 63 -16.62 2.57 -7.66
CA ASP A 63 -17.07 3.71 -6.85
C ASP A 63 -16.85 5.08 -7.52
N THR A 64 -16.07 5.16 -8.60
CA THR A 64 -15.83 6.42 -9.35
C THR A 64 -16.96 6.80 -10.31
N LYS A 65 -18.02 5.99 -10.45
CA LYS A 65 -19.16 6.31 -11.32
C LYS A 65 -20.17 7.31 -10.74
N HIS A 66 -20.03 7.76 -9.49
CA HIS A 66 -21.06 8.57 -8.82
C HIS A 66 -20.72 10.03 -8.50
N THR A 67 -19.58 10.56 -8.95
CA THR A 67 -19.34 12.02 -8.87
C THR A 67 -19.48 12.66 -10.24
N SER A 68 -20.73 12.85 -10.68
CA SER A 68 -21.05 13.81 -11.74
C SER A 68 -20.80 15.22 -11.19
N PHE A 69 -19.65 15.81 -11.50
CA PHE A 69 -19.46 17.24 -11.34
C PHE A 69 -20.36 17.96 -12.34
N SER A 70 -21.46 18.53 -11.86
CA SER A 70 -22.22 19.53 -12.62
C SER A 70 -21.40 20.82 -12.66
N PRO A 71 -20.96 21.30 -13.83
CA PRO A 71 -20.30 22.60 -13.90
C PRO A 71 -21.37 23.68 -13.74
N SER A 72 -21.39 24.35 -12.58
CA SER A 72 -22.15 25.59 -12.43
C SER A 72 -21.54 26.63 -13.37
N VAL A 73 -22.30 27.00 -14.39
CA VAL A 73 -22.00 28.11 -15.30
C VAL A 73 -21.94 29.39 -14.47
N ILE A 74 -20.81 30.09 -14.50
CA ILE A 74 -20.70 31.47 -14.02
C ILE A 74 -20.62 32.33 -15.28
N ASP A 75 -21.76 32.89 -15.69
CA ASP A 75 -21.81 33.95 -16.70
C ASP A 75 -21.22 35.24 -16.11
N SER A 76 -20.44 35.95 -16.93
CA SER A 76 -19.85 37.28 -16.65
C SER A 76 -20.75 38.41 -17.13
#